data_AF-F8PHB4-F1
#
_entry.id   AF-F8PHB4-F1
#
_cell.length_a   1.000
_cell.length_b   1.000
_cell.length_c   1.000
_cell.angle_alpha   90.00
_cell.angle_beta   90.00
_cell.angle_gamma   90.00
#
_symmetry.space_group_name_H-M   'P 1'
#
loop_
_entity.id
_entity.type
_entity.pdbx_description
1 polymer ?
#
loop_
_entity_poly.entity_id
_entity_poly.type
_entity_poly.pdbx_seq_one_letter_code
_entity_poly.pdbx_strand_id
1 'polypeptide(L)'
;MTTRWDELHSEFIKAKEFIGHQHFILVVEELKGLVIQRLLELSKANLSGTGYKMRKQISRALAKRSGAIRTALQKYNWMAPKQNPPRPILEYSEIVSYATLGEFMLLKYLRHNILAKPWTVSAKRQVAIKFFKIQCAKEEVLQLNVEVQRLHVWIDNEDRTLFESYNATKVNSPLLAAKLYLLYAKQHRINNVHCNRLRCIYKLEGYTRQIYSMLGDMSAGSNHNENDDLDLTLIKDELNNEAVRLEDYIRGIS
;
A
#
# COMPACT_ATOMS: atom_id res chain seq x y z
N MET A 1 -47.84 -18.78 -36.23
CA MET A 1 -46.69 -19.68 -36.45
C MET A 1 -45.44 -18.81 -36.53
N THR A 2 -44.51 -18.95 -35.58
CA THR A 2 -43.24 -18.22 -35.60
C THR A 2 -42.29 -18.86 -36.62
N THR A 3 -42.01 -18.14 -37.70
CA THR A 3 -41.08 -18.55 -38.75
C THR A 3 -39.67 -18.71 -38.16
N ARG A 4 -39.05 -19.88 -38.36
CA ARG A 4 -37.68 -20.17 -37.94
C ARG A 4 -36.73 -19.24 -38.71
N TRP A 5 -35.82 -18.57 -38.00
CA TRP A 5 -34.87 -17.64 -38.62
C TRP A 5 -33.94 -18.38 -39.59
N ASP A 6 -33.88 -17.89 -40.83
CA ASP A 6 -32.98 -18.34 -41.89
C ASP A 6 -31.74 -17.42 -41.97
N GLU A 7 -30.68 -17.83 -42.66
CA GLU A 7 -29.39 -17.13 -42.70
C GLU A 7 -29.46 -15.71 -43.31
N LEU A 8 -30.50 -15.45 -44.11
CA LEU A 8 -30.79 -14.15 -44.74
C LEU A 8 -31.68 -13.26 -43.86
N HIS A 9 -32.20 -13.77 -42.74
CA HIS A 9 -33.09 -13.01 -41.87
C HIS A 9 -32.31 -11.88 -41.17
N SER A 10 -32.85 -10.66 -41.19
CA SER A 10 -32.15 -9.49 -40.65
C SER A 10 -31.79 -9.63 -39.15
N GLU A 11 -32.62 -10.33 -38.38
CA GLU A 11 -32.35 -10.62 -36.96
C GLU A 11 -31.20 -11.61 -36.78
N PHE A 12 -31.03 -12.57 -37.69
CA PHE A 12 -29.91 -13.52 -37.66
C PHE A 12 -28.58 -12.81 -37.98
N ILE A 13 -28.57 -11.91 -38.96
CA ILE A 13 -27.39 -11.10 -39.31
C ILE A 13 -26.99 -10.23 -38.10
N LYS A 14 -27.95 -9.52 -37.50
CA LYS A 14 -27.71 -8.71 -36.29
C LYS A 14 -27.19 -9.55 -35.13
N ALA A 15 -27.74 -10.75 -34.91
CA ALA A 15 -27.27 -11.65 -33.85
C ALA A 15 -25.84 -12.14 -34.12
N LYS A 16 -25.50 -12.47 -35.36
CA LYS A 16 -24.15 -12.89 -35.77
C LYS A 16 -23.12 -11.77 -35.56
N GLU A 17 -23.46 -10.55 -35.96
CA GLU A 17 -22.64 -9.35 -35.70
C GLU A 17 -22.47 -9.10 -34.20
N PHE A 18 -23.54 -9.22 -33.43
CA PHE A 18 -23.51 -9.07 -31.97
C PHE A 18 -22.58 -10.09 -31.32
N ILE A 19 -22.68 -11.38 -31.68
CA ILE A 19 -21.81 -12.43 -31.16
C ILE A 19 -20.35 -12.16 -31.53
N GLY A 20 -20.08 -11.76 -32.77
CA GLY A 20 -18.74 -11.40 -33.23
C GLY A 20 -18.14 -10.23 -32.44
N HIS A 21 -18.93 -9.20 -32.17
CA HIS A 21 -18.53 -8.06 -31.36
C HIS A 21 -18.29 -8.43 -29.89
N GLN A 22 -19.13 -9.29 -29.30
CA GLN A 22 -18.92 -9.80 -27.94
C GLN A 22 -17.63 -10.61 -27.83
N HIS A 23 -17.37 -11.48 -28.80
CA HIS A 23 -16.14 -12.26 -28.84
C HIS A 23 -14.91 -11.36 -28.92
N PHE A 24 -14.97 -10.30 -29.74
CA PHE A 24 -13.92 -9.30 -29.79
C PHE A 24 -13.70 -8.58 -28.46
N ILE A 25 -14.77 -8.17 -27.76
CA ILE A 25 -14.66 -7.55 -26.43
C ILE A 25 -13.95 -8.49 -25.45
N LEU A 26 -14.29 -9.78 -25.42
CA LEU A 26 -13.66 -10.75 -24.54
C LEU A 26 -12.15 -10.89 -24.80
N VAL A 27 -11.75 -10.86 -26.08
CA VAL A 27 -10.33 -10.92 -26.47
C VAL A 27 -9.59 -9.66 -26.06
N VAL A 28 -10.23 -8.49 -26.18
CA VAL A 28 -9.69 -7.22 -25.67
C VAL A 28 -9.53 -7.27 -24.15
N GLU A 29 -10.49 -7.83 -23.42
CA GLU A 29 -10.44 -7.96 -21.97
C GLU A 29 -9.36 -8.95 -21.50
N GLU A 30 -9.18 -10.07 -22.21
CA GLU A 30 -8.10 -11.05 -21.98
C GLU A 30 -6.74 -10.35 -22.14
N LEU A 31 -6.51 -9.68 -23.27
CA LEU A 31 -5.26 -8.96 -23.54
C LEU A 31 -5.00 -7.88 -22.50
N LYS A 32 -6.02 -7.10 -22.13
CA LYS A 32 -5.94 -6.08 -21.08
C LYS A 32 -5.54 -6.69 -19.75
N GLY A 33 -6.22 -7.74 -19.30
CA GLY A 33 -5.94 -8.39 -18.03
C GLY A 33 -4.48 -8.82 -17.92
N LEU A 34 -3.95 -9.42 -18.99
CA LEU A 34 -2.55 -9.85 -19.06
C LEU A 34 -1.56 -8.68 -18.99
N VAL A 35 -1.83 -7.57 -19.66
CA VAL A 35 -0.97 -6.38 -19.62
C VAL A 35 -1.01 -5.72 -18.24
N ILE A 36 -2.19 -5.60 -17.63
CA ILE A 36 -2.34 -5.06 -16.27
C ILE A 36 -1.59 -5.92 -15.26
N GLN A 37 -1.74 -7.23 -15.32
CA GLN A 37 -0.96 -8.16 -14.50
C GLN A 37 0.54 -7.95 -14.71
N ARG A 38 0.98 -7.75 -15.96
CA ARG A 38 2.38 -7.45 -16.24
C ARG A 38 2.88 -6.17 -15.58
N LEU A 39 2.13 -5.08 -15.67
CA LEU A 39 2.49 -3.81 -15.04
C LEU A 39 2.55 -3.93 -13.52
N LEU A 40 1.59 -4.63 -12.90
CA LEU A 40 1.59 -4.86 -11.45
C LEU A 40 2.80 -5.68 -11.01
N GLU A 41 3.20 -6.67 -11.79
CA GLU A 41 4.33 -7.52 -11.43
C GLU A 41 5.68 -6.83 -11.70
N LEU A 42 5.76 -5.92 -12.67
CA LEU A 42 6.91 -5.00 -12.81
C LEU A 42 7.00 -4.03 -11.63
N SER A 43 5.88 -3.47 -11.19
CA SER A 43 5.82 -2.63 -9.98
C SER A 43 6.33 -3.40 -8.75
N LYS A 44 5.92 -4.66 -8.58
CA LYS A 44 6.44 -5.53 -7.51
C LYS A 44 7.93 -5.82 -7.64
N ALA A 45 8.45 -5.98 -8.87
CA ALA A 45 9.88 -6.19 -9.09
C ALA A 45 10.73 -4.99 -8.63
N ASN A 46 10.17 -3.78 -8.74
CA ASN A 46 10.83 -2.52 -8.39
C ASN A 46 10.74 -2.17 -6.90
N LEU A 47 10.06 -2.97 -6.07
CA LEU A 47 9.97 -2.75 -4.62
C LEU A 47 11.25 -3.21 -3.90
N SER A 48 11.85 -2.31 -3.13
CA SER A 48 12.95 -2.59 -2.20
C SER A 48 12.50 -3.58 -1.11
N GLY A 49 13.38 -4.49 -0.69
CA GLY A 49 13.08 -5.51 0.32
C GLY A 49 12.57 -6.85 -0.22
N THR A 50 12.53 -7.03 -1.54
CA THR A 50 12.13 -8.30 -2.17
C THR A 50 13.27 -9.32 -2.12
N GLY A 51 13.14 -10.38 -1.32
CA GLY A 51 14.14 -11.46 -1.21
C GLY A 51 14.42 -12.20 -2.53
N TYR A 52 15.60 -12.81 -2.67
CA TYR A 52 16.07 -13.44 -3.92
C TYR A 52 15.08 -14.45 -4.53
N LYS A 53 14.48 -15.33 -3.71
CA LYS A 53 13.49 -16.31 -4.16
C LYS A 53 12.26 -15.64 -4.79
N MET A 54 11.77 -14.56 -4.19
CA MET A 54 10.62 -13.82 -4.71
C MET A 54 10.97 -13.14 -6.03
N ARG A 55 12.15 -12.51 -6.15
CA ARG A 55 12.63 -11.94 -7.42
C ARG A 55 12.65 -12.98 -8.54
N LYS A 56 13.17 -14.19 -8.27
CA LYS A 56 13.19 -15.29 -9.25
C LYS A 56 11.77 -15.70 -9.70
N GLN A 57 10.81 -15.72 -8.78
CA GLN A 57 9.41 -16.02 -9.13
C GLN A 57 8.79 -14.91 -9.98
N ILE A 58 9.03 -13.63 -9.64
CA ILE A 58 8.56 -12.49 -10.42
C ILE A 58 9.14 -12.53 -11.84
N SER A 59 10.44 -12.81 -12.01
CA SER A 59 11.06 -12.94 -13.33
C SER A 59 10.45 -14.07 -14.16
N ARG A 60 10.18 -15.23 -13.56
CA ARG A 60 9.51 -16.36 -14.23
C ARG A 60 8.08 -16.01 -14.64
N ALA A 61 7.34 -15.34 -13.76
CA ALA A 61 6.01 -14.87 -14.05
C ALA A 61 6.03 -13.83 -15.19
N LEU A 62 7.03 -12.94 -15.23
CA LEU A 62 7.20 -11.93 -16.28
C LEU A 62 7.42 -12.59 -17.65
N ALA A 63 8.27 -13.62 -17.71
CA ALA A 63 8.49 -14.39 -18.92
C ALA A 63 7.21 -15.11 -19.38
N LYS A 64 6.51 -15.80 -18.47
CA LYS A 64 5.25 -16.50 -18.77
C LYS A 64 4.17 -15.53 -19.28
N ARG A 65 4.01 -14.39 -18.62
CA ARG A 65 3.06 -13.33 -19.04
C ARG A 65 3.43 -12.74 -20.38
N SER A 66 4.71 -12.54 -20.67
CA SER A 66 5.16 -12.06 -21.98
C SER A 66 4.74 -13.00 -23.12
N GLY A 67 4.83 -14.32 -22.90
CA GLY A 67 4.30 -15.31 -23.84
C GLY A 67 2.78 -15.23 -24.00
N ALA A 68 2.04 -15.18 -22.89
CA ALA A 68 0.58 -15.08 -22.91
C ALA A 68 0.08 -13.81 -23.64
N ILE A 69 0.74 -12.67 -23.42
CA ILE A 69 0.43 -11.41 -24.09
C ILE A 69 0.62 -11.54 -25.61
N ARG A 70 1.68 -12.21 -26.08
CA ARG A 70 1.87 -12.45 -27.53
C ARG A 70 0.74 -13.26 -28.12
N THR A 71 0.32 -14.33 -27.45
CA THR A 71 -0.80 -15.16 -27.91
C THR A 71 -2.12 -14.38 -27.93
N ALA A 72 -2.42 -13.63 -26.87
CA ALA A 72 -3.62 -12.79 -26.80
C ALA A 72 -3.59 -11.66 -27.84
N LEU A 73 -2.42 -11.09 -28.11
CA LEU A 73 -2.22 -10.07 -29.15
C LEU A 73 -2.49 -10.63 -30.55
N GLN A 74 -2.04 -11.84 -30.85
CA GLN A 74 -2.34 -12.51 -32.12
C GLN A 74 -3.85 -12.70 -32.32
N LYS A 75 -4.56 -13.16 -31.28
CA LYS A 75 -6.03 -13.27 -31.30
C LYS A 75 -6.69 -11.92 -31.56
N TYR A 76 -6.23 -10.87 -30.87
CA TYR A 76 -6.73 -9.51 -31.06
C TYR A 76 -6.52 -9.04 -32.51
N ASN A 77 -5.28 -9.13 -33.02
CA ASN A 77 -4.92 -8.69 -34.37
C ASN A 77 -5.66 -9.46 -35.47
N TRP A 78 -6.03 -10.72 -35.24
CA TRP A 78 -6.85 -11.51 -36.16
C TRP A 78 -8.32 -11.03 -36.23
N MET A 79 -8.87 -10.51 -35.11
CA MET A 79 -10.26 -10.05 -35.03
C MET A 79 -10.43 -8.56 -35.30
N ALA A 80 -9.42 -7.74 -34.98
CA ALA A 80 -9.40 -6.29 -35.12
C ALA A 80 -9.88 -5.77 -36.49
N PRO A 81 -9.39 -6.29 -37.64
CA PRO A 81 -9.84 -5.83 -38.96
C PRO A 81 -11.26 -6.29 -39.31
N LYS A 82 -11.80 -7.30 -38.63
CA LYS A 82 -13.16 -7.85 -38.87
C LYS A 82 -14.26 -7.08 -38.14
N GLN A 83 -13.89 -6.14 -37.27
CA GLN A 83 -14.85 -5.33 -36.54
C GLN A 83 -15.40 -4.21 -37.40
N ASN A 84 -16.58 -3.70 -37.04
CA ASN A 84 -17.17 -2.52 -37.63
C ASN A 84 -17.36 -1.45 -36.53
N PRO A 85 -16.58 -0.34 -36.52
CA PRO A 85 -15.49 -0.02 -37.44
C PRO A 85 -14.24 -0.90 -37.22
N PRO A 86 -13.39 -1.06 -38.25
CA PRO A 86 -12.15 -1.83 -38.14
C PRO A 86 -11.23 -1.20 -37.09
N ARG A 87 -10.56 -2.05 -36.31
CA ARG A 87 -9.64 -1.64 -35.24
C ARG A 87 -8.19 -1.73 -35.71
N PRO A 88 -7.30 -0.86 -35.20
CA PRO A 88 -5.89 -0.93 -35.56
C PRO A 88 -5.27 -2.21 -35.04
N ILE A 89 -4.30 -2.72 -35.80
CA ILE A 89 -3.42 -3.80 -35.39
C ILE A 89 -2.41 -3.22 -34.41
N LEU A 90 -2.09 -3.97 -33.35
CA LEU A 90 -1.16 -3.54 -32.31
C LEU A 90 0.14 -4.33 -32.39
N GLU A 91 1.26 -3.65 -32.20
CA GLU A 91 2.56 -4.30 -32.11
C GLU A 91 2.90 -4.68 -30.67
N TYR A 92 3.70 -5.73 -30.49
CA TYR A 92 4.15 -6.14 -29.16
C TYR A 92 5.05 -5.08 -28.51
N SER A 93 5.87 -4.38 -29.29
CA SER A 93 6.74 -3.29 -28.82
C SER A 93 5.93 -2.15 -28.19
N GLU A 94 4.82 -1.75 -28.82
CA GLU A 94 3.87 -0.77 -28.29
C GLU A 94 3.30 -1.24 -26.94
N ILE A 95 2.93 -2.52 -26.82
CA ILE A 95 2.38 -3.07 -25.57
C ILE A 95 3.42 -3.09 -24.44
N VAL A 96 4.67 -3.40 -24.77
CA VAL A 96 5.76 -3.42 -23.80
C VAL A 96 6.17 -2.01 -23.37
N SER A 97 6.07 -1.03 -24.28
CA SER A 97 6.43 0.37 -24.06
C SER A 97 5.52 1.06 -23.04
N TYR A 98 4.31 0.55 -22.80
CA TYR A 98 3.40 1.10 -21.81
C TYR A 98 4.04 1.04 -20.41
N ALA A 99 4.30 2.21 -19.84
CA ALA A 99 4.83 2.38 -18.50
C ALA A 99 3.70 2.53 -17.48
N THR A 100 2.56 3.10 -17.90
CA THR A 100 1.41 3.33 -17.02
C THR A 100 0.10 2.80 -17.60
N LEU A 101 -0.85 2.46 -16.72
CA LEU A 101 -2.20 2.05 -17.11
C LEU A 101 -2.93 3.10 -17.96
N GLY A 102 -2.53 4.37 -17.84
CA GLY A 102 -3.14 5.48 -18.61
C GLY A 102 -2.74 5.52 -20.07
N GLU A 103 -1.63 4.90 -20.45
CA GLU A 103 -1.15 4.84 -21.85
C GLU A 103 -1.80 3.71 -22.65
N PHE A 104 -2.56 2.84 -21.98
CA PHE A 104 -3.12 1.65 -22.60
C PHE A 104 -4.27 2.01 -23.57
N MET A 105 -3.94 2.21 -24.84
CA MET A 105 -4.89 2.57 -25.92
C MET A 105 -6.03 1.56 -26.07
N LEU A 106 -5.80 0.30 -25.69
CA LEU A 106 -6.81 -0.75 -25.64
C LEU A 106 -7.98 -0.43 -24.69
N LEU A 107 -7.81 0.44 -23.69
CA LEU A 107 -8.90 0.93 -22.85
C LEU A 107 -9.93 1.78 -23.62
N LYS A 108 -9.57 2.34 -24.80
CA LYS A 108 -10.49 3.08 -25.68
C LYS A 108 -11.60 2.19 -26.23
N TYR A 109 -11.29 0.93 -26.50
CA TYR A 109 -12.18 0.01 -27.20
C TYR A 109 -13.15 -0.74 -26.27
N LEU A 110 -13.11 -0.45 -24.96
CA LEU A 110 -14.07 -0.98 -23.99
C LEU A 110 -15.41 -0.23 -24.06
N ARG A 111 -16.47 -0.91 -23.60
CA ARG A 111 -17.89 -0.48 -23.63
C ARG A 111 -18.19 0.93 -23.13
N HIS A 112 -17.28 1.58 -22.38
CA HIS A 112 -17.51 2.88 -21.74
C HIS A 112 -16.62 4.02 -22.23
N ASN A 113 -15.84 3.83 -23.31
CA ASN A 113 -14.91 4.83 -23.85
C ASN A 113 -14.17 5.58 -22.72
N ILE A 114 -13.48 4.81 -21.87
CA ILE A 114 -12.94 5.30 -20.60
C ILE A 114 -11.98 6.47 -20.84
N LEU A 115 -11.28 6.49 -21.98
CA LEU A 115 -10.34 7.55 -22.33
C LEU A 115 -10.99 8.87 -22.75
N ALA A 116 -12.32 8.90 -22.98
CA ALA A 116 -13.05 10.17 -23.09
C ALA A 116 -13.22 10.86 -21.72
N LYS A 117 -12.98 10.14 -20.61
CA LYS A 117 -13.13 10.72 -19.27
C LYS A 117 -11.95 11.64 -18.94
N PRO A 118 -12.20 12.81 -18.32
CA PRO A 118 -11.17 13.81 -18.06
C PRO A 118 -10.02 13.32 -17.16
N TRP A 119 -10.24 12.29 -16.33
CA TRP A 119 -9.22 11.72 -15.44
C TRP A 119 -8.23 10.78 -16.14
N THR A 120 -8.41 10.47 -17.42
CA THR A 120 -7.45 9.65 -18.19
C THR A 120 -6.29 10.47 -18.76
N VAL A 121 -6.45 11.79 -18.87
CA VAL A 121 -5.37 12.71 -19.21
C VAL A 121 -4.37 12.74 -18.06
N SER A 122 -3.11 12.37 -18.32
CA SER A 122 -2.08 12.21 -17.28
C SER A 122 -1.92 13.46 -16.41
N ALA A 123 -1.89 14.67 -17.02
CA ALA A 123 -1.81 15.92 -16.29
C ALA A 123 -3.00 16.14 -15.34
N LYS A 124 -4.24 15.91 -15.82
CA LYS A 124 -5.46 16.05 -15.00
C LYS A 124 -5.49 15.03 -13.87
N ARG A 125 -5.05 13.79 -14.13
CA ARG A 125 -4.93 12.73 -13.13
C ARG A 125 -3.94 13.10 -12.03
N GLN A 126 -2.78 13.63 -12.37
CA GLN A 126 -1.77 14.05 -11.39
C GLN A 126 -2.31 15.17 -10.49
N VAL A 127 -3.01 16.15 -11.06
CA VAL A 127 -3.67 17.21 -10.28
C VAL A 127 -4.74 16.62 -9.36
N ALA A 128 -5.58 15.71 -9.86
CA ALA A 128 -6.60 15.05 -9.04
C ALA A 128 -5.99 14.24 -7.89
N ILE A 129 -4.93 13.47 -8.13
CA ILE A 129 -4.21 12.73 -7.08
C ILE A 129 -3.70 13.68 -6.01
N LYS A 130 -3.07 14.79 -6.39
CA LYS A 130 -2.58 15.79 -5.43
C LYS A 130 -3.74 16.41 -4.64
N PHE A 131 -4.83 16.77 -5.31
CA PHE A 131 -6.03 17.31 -4.68
C PHE A 131 -6.60 16.33 -3.64
N PHE A 132 -6.82 15.07 -4.01
CA PHE A 132 -7.35 14.07 -3.09
C PHE A 132 -6.39 13.75 -1.96
N LYS A 133 -5.07 13.72 -2.20
CA LYS A 133 -4.09 13.60 -1.12
C LYS A 133 -4.20 14.74 -0.11
N ILE A 134 -4.42 15.97 -0.57
CA ILE A 134 -4.63 17.12 0.32
C ILE A 134 -5.93 16.97 1.11
N GLN A 135 -7.03 16.53 0.48
CA GLN A 135 -8.30 16.31 1.18
C GLN A 135 -8.19 15.19 2.22
N CYS A 136 -7.62 14.04 1.84
CA CYS A 136 -7.37 12.93 2.75
C CYS A 136 -6.44 13.35 3.90
N ALA A 137 -5.39 14.13 3.64
CA ALA A 137 -4.52 14.64 4.70
C ALA A 137 -5.27 15.53 5.71
N LYS A 138 -6.21 16.36 5.25
CA LYS A 138 -7.05 17.18 6.15
C LYS A 138 -7.96 16.31 7.02
N GLU A 139 -8.59 15.30 6.44
CA GLU A 139 -9.43 14.35 7.18
C GLU A 139 -8.61 13.52 8.16
N GLU A 140 -7.43 13.07 7.73
CA GLU A 140 -6.50 12.28 8.52
C GLU A 140 -6.01 13.06 9.74
N VAL A 141 -5.74 14.37 9.63
CA VAL A 141 -5.42 15.22 10.79
C VAL A 141 -6.56 15.20 11.83
N LEU A 142 -7.82 15.27 11.39
CA LEU A 142 -8.97 15.21 12.30
C LEU A 142 -9.11 13.84 12.98
N GLN A 143 -8.87 12.76 12.23
CA GLN A 143 -8.90 11.40 12.76
C GLN A 143 -7.75 11.15 13.74
N LEU A 144 -6.52 11.55 13.37
CA LEU A 144 -5.34 11.43 14.22
C LEU A 144 -5.53 12.17 15.54
N ASN A 145 -6.21 13.32 15.58
CA ASN A 145 -6.52 13.98 16.85
C ASN A 145 -7.29 13.05 17.80
N VAL A 146 -8.28 12.29 17.30
CA VAL A 146 -9.05 11.31 18.10
C VAL A 146 -8.16 10.14 18.51
N GLU A 147 -7.41 9.58 17.57
CA GLU A 147 -6.59 8.38 17.80
C GLU A 147 -5.45 8.63 18.78
N VAL A 148 -4.79 9.78 18.66
CA VAL A 148 -3.76 10.25 19.59
C VAL A 148 -4.31 10.34 21.02
N GLN A 149 -5.53 10.84 21.19
CA GLN A 149 -6.18 10.90 22.51
C GLN A 149 -6.49 9.49 23.03
N ARG A 150 -7.02 8.60 22.18
CA ARG A 150 -7.32 7.21 22.54
C ARG A 150 -6.05 6.46 22.95
N LEU A 151 -4.94 6.68 22.24
CA LEU A 151 -3.66 6.07 22.56
C LEU A 151 -3.16 6.53 23.93
N HIS A 152 -3.28 7.82 24.26
CA HIS A 152 -2.90 8.32 25.59
C HIS A 152 -3.73 7.66 26.70
N VAL A 153 -5.06 7.66 26.57
CA VAL A 153 -5.95 7.01 27.56
C VAL A 153 -5.65 5.52 27.70
N TRP A 154 -5.33 4.85 26.60
CA TRP A 154 -4.96 3.44 26.62
C TRP A 154 -3.66 3.21 27.40
N ILE A 155 -2.63 4.04 27.17
CA ILE A 155 -1.35 3.99 27.90
C ILE A 155 -1.58 4.20 29.40
N ASP A 156 -2.31 5.26 29.78
CA ASP A 156 -2.59 5.56 31.18
C ASP A 156 -3.33 4.42 31.89
N ASN A 157 -4.29 3.82 31.19
CA ASN A 157 -5.04 2.69 31.72
C ASN A 157 -4.18 1.43 31.84
N GLU A 158 -3.31 1.16 30.86
CA GLU A 158 -2.38 0.02 30.92
C GLU A 158 -1.39 0.17 32.07
N ASP A 159 -0.75 1.33 32.21
CA ASP A 159 0.20 1.60 33.29
C ASP A 159 -0.46 1.47 34.66
N ARG A 160 -1.67 2.05 34.82
CA ARG A 160 -2.44 1.96 36.06
C ARG A 160 -2.82 0.52 36.39
N THR A 161 -3.36 -0.23 35.44
CA THR A 161 -3.81 -1.61 35.67
C THR A 161 -2.66 -2.54 36.02
N LEU A 162 -1.50 -2.42 35.35
CA LEU A 162 -0.30 -3.18 35.66
C LEU A 162 0.22 -2.83 37.06
N PHE A 163 0.25 -1.55 37.42
CA PHE A 163 0.70 -1.11 38.74
C PHE A 163 -0.24 -1.56 39.88
N GLU A 164 -1.55 -1.44 39.69
CA GLU A 164 -2.57 -1.95 40.61
C GLU A 164 -2.44 -3.48 40.79
N SER A 165 -2.22 -4.23 39.70
CA SER A 165 -2.03 -5.69 39.75
C SER A 165 -0.80 -6.10 40.53
N TYR A 166 0.30 -5.35 40.39
CA TYR A 166 1.53 -5.54 41.17
C TYR A 166 1.24 -5.31 42.67
N ASN A 167 0.61 -4.18 43.02
CA ASN A 167 0.34 -3.82 44.41
C ASN A 167 -0.60 -4.82 45.09
N ALA A 168 -1.64 -5.30 44.40
CA ALA A 168 -2.57 -6.30 44.92
C ALA A 168 -1.89 -7.66 45.19
N THR A 169 -0.90 -8.01 44.36
CA THR A 169 -0.22 -9.31 44.42
C THR A 169 0.97 -9.31 45.39
N LYS A 170 1.49 -8.12 45.73
CA LYS A 170 2.69 -7.91 46.56
C LYS A 170 2.65 -8.62 47.91
N VAL A 171 1.49 -8.63 48.56
CA VAL A 171 1.32 -9.24 49.89
C VAL A 171 1.11 -10.75 49.80
N ASN A 172 0.31 -11.22 48.84
CA ASN A 172 -0.11 -12.61 48.76
C ASN A 172 0.92 -13.52 48.10
N SER A 173 1.73 -13.02 47.16
CA SER A 173 2.71 -13.84 46.42
C SER A 173 3.90 -13.00 45.93
N PRO A 174 5.00 -12.92 46.71
CA PRO A 174 6.11 -12.00 46.41
C PRO A 174 6.85 -12.36 45.11
N LEU A 175 6.95 -13.65 44.76
CA LEU A 175 7.60 -14.09 43.51
C LEU A 175 6.81 -13.67 42.26
N LEU A 176 5.47 -13.75 42.31
CA LEU A 176 4.61 -13.31 41.21
C LEU A 176 4.62 -11.77 41.10
N ALA A 177 4.59 -11.08 42.23
CA ALA A 177 4.70 -9.62 42.28
C ALA A 177 6.02 -9.12 41.67
N ALA A 178 7.15 -9.78 41.94
CA ALA A 178 8.43 -9.44 41.33
C ALA A 178 8.39 -9.56 39.80
N LYS A 179 7.74 -10.60 39.26
CA LYS A 179 7.58 -10.77 37.81
C LYS A 179 6.64 -9.74 37.19
N LEU A 180 5.52 -9.43 37.86
CA LEU A 180 4.61 -8.35 37.43
C LEU A 180 5.29 -6.99 37.43
N TYR A 181 6.14 -6.72 38.43
CA TYR A 181 6.93 -5.49 38.48
C TYR A 181 7.91 -5.38 37.31
N LEU A 182 8.61 -6.46 36.95
CA LEU A 182 9.50 -6.48 35.78
C LEU A 182 8.74 -6.19 34.47
N LEU A 183 7.54 -6.78 34.31
CA LEU A 183 6.68 -6.51 33.16
C LEU A 183 6.21 -5.05 33.14
N TYR A 184 5.74 -4.54 34.28
CA TYR A 184 5.37 -3.13 34.45
C TYR A 184 6.54 -2.20 34.10
N ALA A 185 7.72 -2.40 34.67
CA ALA A 185 8.88 -1.53 34.44
C ALA A 185 9.29 -1.52 32.96
N LYS A 186 9.26 -2.68 32.29
CA LYS A 186 9.52 -2.77 30.85
C LYS A 186 8.47 -1.99 30.05
N GLN A 187 7.19 -2.23 30.32
CA GLN A 187 6.08 -1.60 29.59
C GLN A 187 6.04 -0.09 29.83
N HIS A 188 6.20 0.34 31.08
CA HIS A 188 6.27 1.74 31.48
C HIS A 188 7.42 2.49 30.78
N ARG A 189 8.60 1.86 30.60
CA ARG A 189 9.69 2.46 29.81
C ARG A 189 9.29 2.70 28.35
N ILE A 190 8.59 1.75 27.73
CA ILE A 190 8.07 1.89 26.36
C ILE A 190 7.01 2.99 26.30
N ASN A 191 6.07 2.96 27.25
CA ASN A 191 4.99 3.94 27.38
C ASN A 191 5.55 5.36 27.58
N ASN A 192 6.64 5.53 28.34
CA ASN A 192 7.32 6.83 28.48
C ASN A 192 7.86 7.38 27.15
N VAL A 193 8.37 6.52 26.25
CA VAL A 193 8.78 6.94 24.90
C VAL A 193 7.56 7.41 24.10
N HIS A 194 6.45 6.68 24.17
CA HIS A 194 5.21 7.08 23.52
C HIS A 194 4.67 8.40 24.08
N CYS A 195 4.59 8.55 25.40
CA CYS A 195 4.18 9.79 26.08
C CYS A 195 5.04 10.99 25.65
N ASN A 196 6.36 10.82 25.52
CA ASN A 196 7.23 11.88 25.01
C ASN A 196 6.88 12.29 23.58
N ARG A 197 6.62 11.32 22.70
CA ARG A 197 6.18 11.61 21.32
C ARG A 197 4.80 12.26 21.29
N LEU A 198 3.87 11.81 22.13
CA LEU A 198 2.54 12.40 22.27
C LEU A 198 2.62 13.88 22.72
N ARG A 199 3.49 14.20 23.68
CA ARG A 199 3.76 15.58 24.11
C ARG A 199 4.27 16.46 22.97
N CYS A 200 5.06 15.92 22.05
CA CYS A 200 5.48 16.65 20.85
C CYS A 200 4.31 16.88 19.89
N ILE A 201 3.43 15.87 19.71
CA ILE A 201 2.25 15.97 18.83
C ILE A 201 1.28 17.04 19.34
N TYR A 202 1.10 17.17 20.65
CA TYR A 202 0.23 18.20 21.25
C TYR A 202 0.67 19.64 20.96
N LYS A 203 1.93 19.85 20.58
CA LYS A 203 2.49 21.17 20.23
C LYS A 203 2.32 21.51 18.75
N LEU A 204 1.83 20.58 17.92
CA LEU A 204 1.66 20.80 16.49
C LEU A 204 0.41 21.65 16.21
N GLU A 205 0.50 22.53 15.22
CA GLU A 205 -0.54 23.49 14.83
C GLU A 205 -1.88 22.85 14.37
N GLY A 206 -1.89 21.53 14.10
CA GLY A 206 -3.08 20.77 13.71
C GLY A 206 -3.80 20.06 14.85
N TYR A 207 -3.22 20.03 16.07
CA TYR A 207 -3.83 19.34 17.20
C TYR A 207 -4.82 20.26 17.92
N THR A 208 -6.10 19.94 17.86
CA THR A 208 -7.18 20.79 18.39
C THR A 208 -7.86 20.23 19.63
N ARG A 209 -7.47 19.02 20.08
CA ARG A 209 -8.08 18.38 21.24
C ARG A 209 -7.42 18.80 22.54
N GLN A 210 -8.14 18.57 23.64
CA GLN A 210 -7.67 18.95 24.96
C GLN A 210 -6.48 18.11 25.37
N ILE A 211 -5.39 18.79 25.75
CA ILE A 211 -4.21 18.16 26.34
C ILE A 211 -4.63 17.70 27.73
N TYR A 212 -4.62 16.39 27.98
CA TYR A 212 -4.68 15.90 29.35
C TYR A 212 -3.37 16.29 30.04
N SER A 213 -3.44 17.30 30.90
CA SER A 213 -2.36 17.59 31.83
C SER A 213 -2.20 16.38 32.73
N MET A 214 -1.05 15.71 32.66
CA MET A 214 -0.63 14.86 33.76
C MET A 214 -0.43 15.76 34.98
N LEU A 215 -1.01 15.36 36.11
CA LEU A 215 -1.12 16.06 37.40
C LEU A 215 -2.25 17.09 37.52
N GLY A 216 -3.27 16.72 38.32
CA GLY A 216 -3.72 17.63 39.35
C GLY A 216 -2.61 17.77 40.40
N ASP A 217 -2.42 19.00 40.89
CA ASP A 217 -1.44 19.37 41.91
C ASP A 217 -1.38 18.38 43.08
N MET A 218 -0.21 17.79 43.28
CA MET A 218 0.29 17.42 44.61
C MET A 218 1.81 17.60 44.63
N SER A 219 2.21 18.76 45.13
CA SER A 219 3.54 19.03 45.68
C SER A 219 3.80 18.09 46.88
N ALA A 220 4.79 17.20 46.77
CA ALA A 220 5.66 16.81 47.88
C ALA A 220 6.91 16.14 47.31
N GLY A 221 8.07 16.72 47.61
CA GLY A 221 9.35 16.36 46.99
C GLY A 221 9.85 14.96 47.29
N SER A 222 10.66 14.46 46.38
CA SER A 222 11.77 13.58 46.71
C SER A 222 12.83 13.70 45.62
N ASN A 223 13.96 14.29 46.00
CA ASN A 223 15.18 14.28 45.20
C ASN A 223 15.75 12.86 45.23
N HIS A 224 15.72 12.17 44.09
CA HIS A 224 16.66 11.08 43.83
C HIS A 224 17.32 11.33 42.47
N ASN A 225 18.57 11.80 42.54
CA ASN A 225 19.50 11.81 41.43
C ASN A 225 19.97 10.37 41.18
N GLU A 226 19.63 9.81 40.03
CA GLU A 226 20.38 8.71 39.43
C GLU A 226 20.69 9.11 37.98
N ASN A 227 21.89 9.64 37.81
CA ASN A 227 22.56 9.72 36.53
C ASN A 227 22.93 8.29 36.13
N ASP A 228 22.18 7.70 35.22
CA ASP A 228 22.63 6.57 34.41
C ASP A 228 22.54 6.99 32.94
N ASP A 229 23.55 7.77 32.54
CA ASP A 229 23.93 7.95 31.14
C ASP A 229 24.40 6.59 30.61
N LEU A 230 23.45 5.76 30.16
CA LEU A 230 23.77 4.58 29.37
C LEU A 230 23.87 4.99 27.90
N ASP A 231 25.13 5.13 27.51
CA ASP A 231 25.69 5.53 26.23
C ASP A 231 24.91 5.04 24.99
N LEU A 232 24.25 6.01 24.32
CA LEU A 232 23.57 5.83 23.04
C LEU A 232 24.53 5.65 21.85
N THR A 233 25.85 5.81 22.04
CA THR A 233 26.82 5.69 20.94
C THR A 233 27.13 4.24 20.58
N LEU A 234 27.03 3.30 21.52
CA LEU A 234 27.24 1.86 21.27
C LEU A 234 26.22 1.25 20.29
N ILE A 235 25.01 1.81 20.19
CA ILE A 235 23.95 1.33 19.28
C ILE A 235 24.12 1.90 17.86
N LYS A 236 24.81 3.04 17.72
CA LYS A 236 25.09 3.63 16.39
C LYS A 236 26.23 2.91 15.67
N ASP A 237 27.21 2.40 16.41
CA ASP A 237 28.38 1.75 15.82
C ASP A 237 28.06 0.35 15.25
N GLU A 238 27.11 -0.39 15.83
CA GLU A 238 26.67 -1.69 15.27
C GLU A 238 25.93 -1.53 13.92
N LEU A 239 25.15 -0.46 13.75
CA LEU A 239 24.44 -0.20 12.49
C LEU A 239 25.35 0.38 11.39
N ASN A 240 26.41 1.09 11.78
CA ASN A 240 27.35 1.67 10.84
C ASN A 240 28.39 0.64 10.33
N ASN A 241 28.79 -0.32 11.19
CA ASN A 241 29.71 -1.39 10.83
C ASN A 241 29.11 -2.39 9.82
N GLU A 242 27.78 -2.51 9.75
CA GLU A 242 27.09 -3.33 8.75
C GLU A 242 26.92 -2.62 7.40
N ALA A 243 26.88 -1.27 7.39
CA ALA A 243 26.83 -0.46 6.18
C ALA A 243 28.19 -0.41 5.45
N VAL A 244 29.31 -0.34 6.20
CA VAL A 244 30.67 -0.30 5.62
C VAL A 244 31.04 -1.59 4.88
N ARG A 245 30.50 -2.75 5.29
CA ARG A 245 30.77 -4.06 4.65
C ARG A 245 30.15 -4.21 3.25
N LEU A 246 29.17 -3.39 2.88
CA LEU A 246 28.51 -3.46 1.56
C LEU A 246 29.20 -2.63 0.48
N GLU A 247 29.95 -1.59 0.86
CA GLU A 247 30.68 -0.75 -0.11
C GLU A 247 31.97 -1.44 -0.60
N ASP A 248 32.64 -2.21 0.26
CA ASP A 248 33.86 -2.96 -0.10
C ASP A 248 33.58 -4.11 -1.08
N TYR A 249 32.37 -4.70 -1.04
CA TYR A 249 31.97 -5.75 -1.99
C TYR A 249 31.71 -5.19 -3.41
N ILE A 250 31.31 -3.92 -3.51
CA ILE A 250 31.05 -3.25 -4.79
C ILE A 250 32.36 -2.78 -5.45
N ARG A 251 33.39 -2.45 -4.67
CA ARG A 251 34.73 -2.09 -5.21
C ARG A 251 35.59 -3.27 -5.66
N GLY A 252 35.31 -4.49 -5.17
CA GLY A 252 36.08 -5.70 -5.54
C GLY A 252 35.65 -6.40 -6.83
N ILE A 253 34.61 -5.89 -7.52
CA ILE A 253 34.02 -6.50 -8.74
C ILE A 253 34.23 -5.61 -9.99
N SER A 254 34.98 -4.50 -9.86
CA SER A 254 35.36 -3.67 -11.01
C SER A 254 36.69 -4.10 -11.64
#